data_AF-A0A0T6B2S9-F1
#
_entry.id   AF-A0A0T6B2S9-F1
#
_cell.length_a   1.000
_cell.length_b   1.000
_cell.length_c   1.000
_cell.angle_alpha   90.00
_cell.angle_beta   90.00
_cell.angle_gamma   90.00
#
_symmetry.space_group_name_H-M   'P 1'
#
loop_
_entity.id
_entity.type
_entity.pdbx_description
1 polymer ?
#
loop_
_entity_poly.entity_id
_entity_poly.type
_entity_poly.pdbx_seq_one_letter_code
_entity_poly.pdbx_strand_id
1 'polypeptide(L)'
;MDRYGTKDADKDAWDNVQQRFKCCGIDGPNNWQGKLIPTSCCREKQDSGETESAVCKILQTKNSYLSTTGCYEEIKMEVQSNAKCLIGVGIGIAFIEVVGVVLACWLAKTVKSGGK
;
A
#
# COMPACT_ATOMS: atom_id res chain seq x y z
N MET A 1 -0.33 18.23 -0.11
CA MET A 1 -0.58 17.36 1.08
C MET A 1 -1.65 17.95 2.00
N ASP A 2 -2.64 18.64 1.44
CA ASP A 2 -3.47 19.59 2.19
C ASP A 2 -4.58 18.94 3.01
N ARG A 3 -4.95 17.71 2.66
CA ARG A 3 -5.98 16.94 3.36
C ARG A 3 -5.44 15.98 4.41
N TYR A 4 -4.13 15.78 4.46
CA TYR A 4 -3.49 14.77 5.32
C TYR A 4 -3.92 14.90 6.79
N GLY A 5 -4.01 16.11 7.34
CA GLY A 5 -4.43 16.34 8.74
C GLY A 5 -5.92 16.67 8.93
N THR A 6 -6.74 16.55 7.89
CA THR A 6 -8.16 16.97 7.94
C THR A 6 -9.12 15.86 8.36
N LYS A 7 -8.77 14.61 8.04
CA LYS A 7 -9.54 13.41 8.39
C LYS A 7 -8.58 12.31 8.78
N ASP A 8 -8.92 11.57 9.82
CA ASP A 8 -8.10 10.43 10.28
C ASP A 8 -7.89 9.40 9.16
N ALA A 9 -8.93 9.14 8.35
CA ALA A 9 -8.81 8.24 7.21
C ALA A 9 -7.78 8.71 6.15
N ASP A 10 -7.70 10.03 5.89
CA ASP A 10 -6.72 10.57 4.94
C ASP A 10 -5.31 10.49 5.53
N LYS A 11 -5.18 10.75 6.84
CA LYS A 11 -3.93 10.62 7.59
C LYS A 11 -3.43 9.18 7.55
N ASP A 12 -4.28 8.24 7.95
CA ASP A 12 -3.95 6.82 8.05
C ASP A 12 -3.59 6.24 6.70
N ALA A 13 -4.31 6.59 5.64
CA ALA A 13 -3.99 6.14 4.28
C ALA A 13 -2.58 6.55 3.87
N TRP A 14 -2.21 7.81 4.11
CA TRP A 14 -0.87 8.32 3.80
C TRP A 14 0.21 7.74 4.71
N ASP A 15 -0.06 7.60 6.01
CA ASP A 15 0.89 7.03 6.97
C ASP A 15 1.23 5.59 6.61
N ASN A 16 0.20 4.78 6.29
CA ASN A 16 0.38 3.40 5.85
C ASN A 16 1.18 3.30 4.55
N VAL A 17 0.87 4.14 3.55
CA VAL A 17 1.61 4.14 2.28
C VAL A 17 3.07 4.47 2.52
N GLN A 18 3.36 5.53 3.28
CA GLN A 18 4.73 6.00 3.53
C GLN A 18 5.57 4.99 4.30
N GLN A 19 4.99 4.35 5.32
CA GLN A 19 5.67 3.30 6.08
C GLN A 19 5.87 2.02 5.26
N ARG A 20 4.81 1.56 4.57
CA ARG A 20 4.85 0.28 3.83
C ARG A 20 5.83 0.32 2.67
N PHE A 21 5.85 1.43 1.93
CA PHE A 21 6.69 1.61 0.75
C PHE A 21 7.96 2.41 1.05
N LYS A 22 8.24 2.71 2.33
CA LYS A 22 9.44 3.42 2.79
C LYS A 22 9.74 4.69 1.99
N CYS A 23 8.70 5.47 1.74
CA CYS A 23 8.69 6.63 0.85
C CYS A 23 8.16 7.87 1.57
N CYS A 24 8.30 9.06 0.98
CA CYS A 24 7.71 10.28 1.51
C CYS A 24 7.19 11.18 0.41
N GLY A 25 5.95 11.67 0.57
CA GLY A 25 5.33 12.49 -0.46
C GLY A 25 4.94 11.72 -1.71
N ILE A 26 4.43 12.43 -2.72
CA ILE A 26 4.07 11.83 -4.01
C ILE A 26 5.36 11.58 -4.81
N ASP A 27 6.12 12.65 -5.04
CA ASP A 27 7.39 12.68 -5.76
C ASP A 27 8.58 12.85 -4.82
N GLY A 28 8.32 13.25 -3.57
CA GLY A 28 9.33 13.39 -2.54
C GLY A 28 8.86 14.25 -1.36
N PRO A 29 9.71 14.43 -0.34
CA PRO A 29 9.37 15.18 0.87
C PRO A 29 9.01 16.66 0.59
N ASN A 30 9.44 17.22 -0.54
CA ASN A 30 9.08 18.59 -0.94
C ASN A 30 7.57 18.78 -1.18
N ASN A 31 6.79 17.70 -1.42
CA ASN A 31 5.32 17.80 -1.53
C ASN A 31 4.64 18.25 -0.23
N TRP A 32 5.35 18.26 0.91
CA TRP A 32 4.88 18.84 2.16
C TRP A 32 4.97 20.37 2.21
N GLN A 33 5.65 21.01 1.24
CA GLN A 33 5.67 22.47 1.07
C GLN A 33 5.99 23.26 2.36
N GLY A 34 6.96 22.79 3.14
CA GLY A 34 7.36 23.42 4.40
C GLY A 34 6.41 23.19 5.58
N LYS A 35 5.33 22.40 5.40
CA LYS A 35 4.54 21.87 6.51
C LYS A 35 5.34 20.81 7.26
N LEU A 36 4.93 20.55 8.51
CA LEU A 36 5.51 19.48 9.33
C LEU A 36 5.41 18.14 8.59
N ILE A 37 6.55 17.51 8.34
CA ILE A 37 6.62 16.19 7.71
C ILE A 37 6.19 15.14 8.75
N PRO A 38 5.30 14.20 8.41
CA PRO A 38 4.84 13.20 9.36
C PRO A 38 5.92 12.16 9.65
N THR A 39 5.80 11.52 10.82
CA THR A 39 6.75 10.49 11.25
C THR A 39 6.69 9.21 10.42
N SER A 40 5.62 9.00 9.66
CA SER A 40 5.49 7.92 8.69
C SER A 40 6.49 8.01 7.53
N CYS A 41 7.03 9.21 7.25
CA CYS A 41 8.09 9.41 6.25
C CYS A 41 9.50 9.03 6.76
N CYS A 42 9.63 8.67 8.04
CA CYS A 42 10.92 8.36 8.64
C CYS A 42 11.38 6.95 8.26
N ARG A 43 12.68 6.80 8.03
CA ARG A 43 13.29 5.48 7.83
C ARG A 43 13.56 4.83 9.19
N GLU A 44 13.20 3.56 9.34
CA GLU A 44 13.69 2.74 10.46
C GLU A 44 15.12 2.27 10.15
N LYS A 45 16.11 2.56 11.01
CA LYS A 45 17.40 1.85 11.00
C LYS A 45 17.29 0.61 11.89
N GLN A 46 17.86 -0.47 11.39
CA GLN A 46 17.97 -1.75 12.10
C GLN A 46 18.98 -1.79 13.26
N ASP A 47 19.71 -0.72 13.62
CA ASP A 47 20.98 -0.91 14.35
C ASP A 47 21.35 0.11 15.44
N SER A 48 20.40 0.88 15.96
CA SER A 48 20.68 1.73 17.13
C SER A 48 19.48 1.73 18.05
N GLY A 49 19.63 1.13 19.24
CA GLY A 49 18.62 0.99 20.29
C GLY A 49 18.12 2.29 20.93
N GLU A 50 18.04 3.37 20.16
CA GLU A 50 17.34 4.60 20.49
C GLU A 50 15.98 4.59 19.80
N THR A 51 14.95 5.10 20.47
CA THR A 51 13.57 5.14 19.95
C THR A 51 13.48 6.13 18.78
N GLU A 52 13.74 5.63 17.56
CA GLU A 52 13.98 6.41 16.32
C GLU A 52 12.89 7.41 15.93
N SER A 53 11.64 7.19 16.38
CA SER A 53 10.55 8.13 16.18
C SER A 53 10.84 9.50 16.80
N ALA A 54 11.62 9.57 17.88
CA ALA A 54 12.02 10.83 18.49
C ALA A 54 13.09 11.57 17.66
N VAL A 55 14.08 10.84 17.12
CA VAL A 55 15.18 11.44 16.33
C VAL A 55 14.67 12.04 15.03
N CYS A 56 13.75 11.34 14.33
CA CYS A 56 13.15 11.90 13.13
C CYS A 56 12.25 13.11 13.42
N LYS A 57 11.54 13.13 14.57
CA LYS A 57 10.80 14.33 15.03
C LYS A 57 11.72 15.52 15.31
N ILE A 58 12.92 15.28 15.82
CA ILE A 58 13.89 16.32 16.20
C ILE A 58 14.72 16.79 14.99
N LEU A 59 15.06 15.89 14.08
CA LEU A 59 15.97 16.10 12.96
C LEU A 59 15.25 16.04 11.60
N GLN A 60 14.02 16.53 11.51
CA GLN A 60 13.21 16.60 10.27
C GLN A 60 13.93 17.31 9.10
N THR A 61 15.02 18.02 9.38
CA THR A 61 15.87 18.73 8.43
C THR A 61 17.09 17.95 7.93
N LYS A 62 17.39 16.76 8.48
CA LYS A 62 18.52 15.93 8.03
C LYS A 62 18.03 14.77 7.16
N ASN A 63 18.41 14.80 5.88
CA ASN A 63 18.13 13.77 4.87
C ASN A 63 18.55 12.33 5.26
N SER A 64 19.36 12.16 6.31
CA SER A 64 19.83 10.85 6.77
C SER A 64 18.72 10.00 7.43
N TYR A 65 17.66 10.61 7.96
CA TYR A 65 16.58 9.91 8.67
C TYR A 65 15.23 9.97 7.94
N LEU A 66 15.15 10.75 6.87
CA LEU A 66 13.95 10.98 6.09
C LEU A 66 13.98 10.20 4.78
N SER A 67 12.86 9.58 4.41
CA SER A 67 12.71 8.99 3.08
C SER A 67 12.70 10.08 2.01
N THR A 68 13.72 10.07 1.16
CA THR A 68 13.89 11.04 0.08
C THR A 68 13.15 10.65 -1.20
N THR A 69 12.74 9.39 -1.32
CA THR A 69 12.03 8.88 -2.50
C THR A 69 10.53 9.15 -2.40
N GLY A 70 9.92 9.55 -3.52
CA GLY A 70 8.48 9.69 -3.65
C GLY A 70 7.74 8.36 -3.70
N CYS A 71 6.53 8.32 -3.10
CA CYS A 71 5.73 7.11 -3.04
C CYS A 71 5.20 6.64 -4.39
N TYR A 72 5.01 7.55 -5.35
CA TYR A 72 4.50 7.16 -6.67
C TYR A 72 5.46 6.19 -7.37
N GLU A 73 6.75 6.52 -7.42
CA GLU A 73 7.72 5.68 -8.12
C GLU A 73 7.99 4.37 -7.38
N GLU A 74 8.06 4.39 -6.04
CA GLU A 74 8.22 3.16 -5.23
C GLU A 74 7.06 2.18 -5.43
N ILE A 75 5.82 2.65 -5.37
CA ILE A 75 4.64 1.81 -5.61
C ILE A 75 4.66 1.26 -7.04
N LYS A 76 5.00 2.10 -8.02
CA LYS A 76 5.08 1.69 -9.42
C LYS A 76 6.15 0.61 -9.63
N MET A 77 7.33 0.76 -9.04
CA MET A 77 8.38 -0.25 -9.09
C MET A 77 7.96 -1.57 -8.42
N GLU A 78 7.33 -1.50 -7.25
CA GLU A 78 6.80 -2.68 -6.56
C GLU A 78 5.74 -3.41 -7.39
N VAL A 79 4.82 -2.68 -8.01
CA VAL A 79 3.80 -3.26 -8.90
C VAL A 79 4.44 -3.88 -10.14
N GLN A 80 5.41 -3.22 -10.76
CA GLN A 80 6.10 -3.75 -11.94
C GLN A 80 6.93 -4.99 -11.63
N SER A 81 7.62 -5.00 -10.48
CA SER A 81 8.39 -6.14 -9.99
C SER A 81 7.50 -7.36 -9.74
N ASN A 82 6.30 -7.13 -9.20
CA ASN A 82 5.35 -8.18 -8.85
C ASN A 82 4.24 -8.42 -9.89
N ALA A 83 4.33 -7.81 -11.08
CA ALA A 83 3.28 -7.85 -12.10
C ALA A 83 2.91 -9.29 -12.52
N LYS A 84 3.90 -10.18 -12.60
CA LYS A 84 3.69 -11.60 -12.94
C LYS A 84 2.82 -12.31 -11.90
N CYS A 85 3.03 -12.02 -10.61
CA CYS A 85 2.24 -12.59 -9.53
C CYS A 85 0.78 -12.13 -9.61
N LEU A 86 0.55 -10.84 -9.84
CA LEU A 86 -0.79 -10.27 -10.00
C LEU A 86 -1.56 -10.88 -11.17
N ILE A 87 -0.90 -11.06 -12.32
CA ILE A 87 -1.49 -11.72 -13.49
C ILE A 87 -1.85 -13.18 -13.15
N GLY A 88 -0.98 -13.89 -12.45
CA GLY A 88 -1.23 -15.27 -12.03
C GLY A 88 -2.45 -15.39 -11.10
N VAL A 89 -2.58 -14.50 -10.12
CA VAL A 89 -3.74 -14.44 -9.23
C VAL A 89 -5.03 -14.16 -10.02
N GLY A 90 -4.99 -13.22 -10.97
CA GLY A 90 -6.14 -12.90 -11.82
C GLY A 90 -6.62 -14.10 -12.64
N ILE A 91 -5.70 -14.83 -13.26
CA ILE A 91 -6.02 -16.07 -14.01
C ILE A 91 -6.62 -17.13 -13.07
N GLY A 92 -6.06 -17.29 -11.86
CA GLY A 92 -6.57 -18.23 -10.87
C GLY A 92 -8.00 -17.92 -10.43
N ILE A 93 -8.31 -16.65 -10.16
CA ILE A 93 -9.67 -16.21 -9.81
C ILE A 93 -10.64 -16.49 -10.96
N ALA A 94 -10.27 -16.12 -12.20
CA ALA A 94 -11.10 -16.36 -13.38
C ALA A 94 -11.44 -17.86 -13.56
N PHE A 95 -10.47 -18.74 -13.33
CA PHE A 95 -10.71 -20.19 -13.40
C PHE A 95 -11.69 -20.67 -12.32
N ILE A 96 -11.55 -20.20 -11.08
CA ILE A 96 -12.45 -20.53 -9.98
C ILE A 96 -13.88 -20.05 -10.28
N GLU A 97 -14.03 -18.85 -10.83
CA GLU A 97 -15.33 -18.31 -11.23
C GLU A 97 -16.01 -19.17 -12.30
N VAL A 98 -15.27 -19.60 -13.34
CA VAL A 98 -15.81 -20.49 -14.39
C VAL A 98 -16.27 -21.82 -13.80
N VAL A 99 -15.48 -22.42 -12.91
CA VAL A 99 -15.87 -23.66 -12.22
C VAL A 99 -17.13 -23.44 -11.39
N GLY A 100 -17.23 -22.32 -10.67
CA GLY A 100 -18.41 -21.96 -9.89
C GLY A 100 -19.68 -21.87 -10.75
N VAL A 101 -19.60 -21.22 -11.91
CA VAL A 101 -20.71 -21.13 -12.86
C VAL A 101 -21.12 -22.50 -13.39
N VAL A 102 -20.16 -23.35 -13.78
CA VAL A 102 -20.43 -24.70 -14.28
C VAL A 102 -21.14 -25.54 -13.22
N LEU A 103 -20.64 -25.53 -11.98
CA LEU A 103 -21.24 -26.25 -10.86
C LEU A 103 -22.64 -25.74 -10.53
N ALA A 104 -22.85 -24.42 -10.51
CA ALA A 104 -24.17 -23.83 -10.29
C ALA A 104 -25.18 -24.28 -11.37
N CYS A 105 -24.78 -24.27 -12.64
CA CYS A 105 -25.60 -24.75 -13.74
C CYS A 105 -25.89 -26.25 -13.65
N TRP A 106 -24.91 -27.06 -13.24
CA TRP A 106 -25.09 -28.50 -13.03
C TRP A 106 -26.08 -28.78 -11.90
N LEU A 107 -25.92 -28.13 -10.74
CA LEU A 107 -26.84 -28.26 -9.61
C LEU A 107 -28.27 -27.85 -9.99
N ALA A 108 -28.44 -26.73 -10.68
CA ALA A 108 -29.75 -26.27 -11.13
C ALA A 108 -30.46 -27.27 -12.06
N LYS A 109 -29.70 -27.91 -12.96
CA LYS A 109 -30.23 -29.00 -13.81
C LYS A 109 -30.63 -30.22 -12.99
N THR A 110 -29.80 -30.65 -12.05
CA THR A 110 -30.08 -31.82 -11.20
C THR A 110 -31.32 -31.62 -10.34
N VAL A 111 -31.48 -30.44 -9.71
CA VAL A 111 -32.68 -30.10 -8.93
C VAL A 111 -33.94 -30.14 -9.80
N LYS A 112 -33.88 -29.58 -11.01
CA LYS A 112 -35.01 -29.60 -11.95
C LYS A 112 -35.36 -31.02 -12.41
N SER A 113 -34.38 -31.92 -12.56
CA SER A 113 -34.63 -33.30 -12.97
C SER A 113 -35.07 -34.23 -11.82
N GLY A 114 -34.65 -33.95 -10.59
CA GLY A 114 -34.97 -34.76 -9.39
C GLY A 114 -36.29 -34.38 -8.70
N GLY A 115 -36.92 -33.28 -9.11
CA GLY A 115 -38.26 -32.86 -8.64
C GLY A 115 -39.42 -33.46 -9.43
N LYS A 116 -39.25 -34.65 -10.01
CA LYS A 116 -40.34 -35.47 -10.57
C LYS A 116 -40.65 -36.62 -9.62
#